data_AF-A0A960BUK1-F1
#
_entry.id   AF-A0A960BUK1-F1
#
_cell.length_a   1.000
_cell.length_b   1.000
_cell.length_c   1.000
_cell.angle_alpha   90.00
_cell.angle_beta   90.00
_cell.angle_gamma   90.00
#
_symmetry.space_group_name_H-M   'P 1'
#
loop_
_entity.id
_entity.type
_entity.pdbx_description
1 polymer ?
#
loop_
_entity_poly.entity_id
_entity_poly.type
_entity_poly.pdbx_seq_one_letter_code
_entity_poly.pdbx_strand_id
1 'polypeptide(L)'
;IETICRYNLPVTVVVLNNGGVYRGDEVDPTGRDPAPTVLAPRAHHERISEAFGGMAFHVRTPDELREALWAAHGARRPALIDCELDPGAGSESGHLTNLNPRSTLQPGTT
;
A
#
# COMPACT_ATOMS: atom_id res chain seq x y z
N ILE A 1 -11.93 2.31 7.79
CA ILE A 1 -11.34 2.21 9.15
C ILE A 1 -12.28 2.74 10.22
N GLU A 2 -12.82 3.96 10.10
CA GLU A 2 -13.82 4.52 11.05
C GLU A 2 -14.91 3.52 11.45
N THR A 3 -15.62 2.95 10.47
CA THR A 3 -16.71 1.99 10.72
C THR A 3 -16.25 0.78 11.54
N ILE A 4 -15.07 0.25 11.22
CA ILE A 4 -14.48 -0.89 11.93
C ILE A 4 -14.25 -0.51 13.41
N CYS A 5 -13.75 0.70 13.65
CA CYS A 5 -13.48 1.23 14.98
C CYS A 5 -14.76 1.49 15.78
N ARG A 6 -15.76 2.15 15.19
CA ARG A 6 -17.04 2.49 15.85
C ARG A 6 -17.81 1.24 16.33
N TYR A 7 -17.73 0.14 15.58
CA TYR A 7 -18.35 -1.13 15.97
C TYR A 7 -17.42 -2.06 16.74
N ASN A 8 -16.18 -1.63 17.04
CA ASN A 8 -15.14 -2.44 17.69
C ASN A 8 -14.99 -3.83 17.08
N LEU A 9 -15.01 -3.92 15.74
CA LEU A 9 -14.92 -5.19 15.05
C LEU A 9 -13.47 -5.72 15.10
N PRO A 10 -13.25 -7.03 15.34
CA PRO A 10 -11.93 -7.63 15.40
C PRO A 10 -11.36 -7.85 13.99
N VAL A 11 -11.20 -6.77 13.23
CA VAL A 11 -10.65 -6.76 11.87
C VAL A 11 -9.25 -6.16 11.91
N THR A 12 -8.29 -6.88 11.34
CA THR A 12 -6.93 -6.40 11.07
C THR A 12 -6.81 -6.10 9.59
N VAL A 13 -6.50 -4.85 9.24
CA VAL A 13 -6.20 -4.43 7.86
C VAL A 13 -4.69 -4.38 7.69
N VAL A 14 -4.18 -5.07 6.67
CA VAL A 14 -2.75 -5.01 6.30
C VAL A 14 -2.65 -4.24 5.00
N VAL A 15 -1.97 -3.09 5.03
CA VAL A 15 -1.68 -2.29 3.84
C VAL A 15 -0.30 -2.70 3.33
N LEU A 16 -0.24 -3.25 2.11
CA LEU A 16 1.01 -3.52 1.42
C LEU A 16 1.46 -2.24 0.72
N ASN A 17 2.25 -1.44 1.43
CA ASN A 17 2.59 -0.08 1.06
C ASN A 17 3.87 -0.05 0.23
N ASN A 18 3.76 -0.37 -1.06
CA ASN A 18 4.82 -0.17 -2.06
C ASN A 18 4.81 1.25 -2.65
N GLY A 19 3.93 2.14 -2.17
CA GLY A 19 3.89 3.51 -2.65
C GLY A 19 3.28 3.72 -4.03
N GLY A 20 2.48 2.78 -4.57
CA GLY A 20 1.86 3.02 -5.87
C GLY A 20 0.98 1.88 -6.39
N VAL A 21 0.44 2.09 -7.58
CA VAL A 21 -0.28 1.08 -8.36
C VAL A 21 0.74 0.23 -9.08
N TYR A 22 0.79 -1.06 -8.75
CA TYR A 22 1.83 -2.02 -9.18
C TYR A 22 3.21 -1.76 -8.60
N ARG A 23 3.75 -0.55 -8.78
CA ARG A 23 5.05 -0.07 -8.29
C ARG A 23 4.92 1.37 -7.81
N GLY A 24 5.86 1.82 -6.98
CA GLY A 24 5.94 3.19 -6.47
C GLY A 24 7.17 3.96 -6.94
N ASP A 25 7.89 3.48 -7.95
CA ASP A 25 9.16 4.04 -8.43
C ASP A 25 9.11 4.57 -9.88
N GLU A 26 7.93 4.67 -10.49
CA GLU A 26 7.78 5.30 -11.80
C GLU A 26 8.09 6.80 -11.74
N VAL A 27 8.66 7.32 -12.83
CA VAL A 27 9.06 8.72 -12.94
C VAL A 27 8.28 9.38 -14.07
N ASP A 28 7.69 10.54 -13.80
CA ASP A 28 7.12 11.38 -14.86
C ASP A 28 8.23 11.81 -15.83
N PRO A 29 8.10 11.56 -17.15
CA PRO A 29 9.09 11.98 -18.14
C PRO A 29 9.40 13.48 -18.13
N THR A 30 8.46 14.32 -17.66
CA THR A 30 8.69 15.77 -17.53
C THR A 30 9.33 16.16 -16.20
N GLY A 31 9.30 15.27 -15.20
CA GLY A 31 9.80 15.49 -13.85
C GLY A 31 9.05 16.55 -13.05
N ARG A 32 7.89 17.02 -13.54
CA ARG A 32 7.12 18.10 -12.91
C ARG A 32 6.23 17.58 -11.80
N ASP A 33 5.61 16.44 -12.03
CA ASP A 33 4.58 15.85 -11.18
C ASP A 33 4.96 14.39 -10.83
N PRO A 34 4.34 13.76 -9.82
CA PRO A 34 4.46 12.31 -9.63
C PRO A 34 3.95 11.56 -10.87
N ALA A 35 4.54 10.40 -11.17
CA ALA A 35 4.00 9.55 -12.22
C ALA A 35 2.56 9.11 -11.88
N PRO A 36 1.68 8.83 -12.87
CA PRO A 36 0.27 8.50 -12.63
C PRO A 36 0.01 7.29 -11.72
N THR A 37 0.99 6.40 -11.58
CA THR A 37 0.94 5.20 -10.73
C THR A 37 1.53 5.41 -9.34
N VAL A 38 2.25 6.52 -9.10
CA VAL A 38 2.93 6.77 -7.83
C VAL A 38 1.97 7.39 -6.82
N LEU A 39 1.97 6.80 -5.62
CA LEU A 39 1.36 7.33 -4.42
C LEU A 39 2.46 7.78 -3.45
N ALA A 40 2.11 8.25 -2.25
CA ALA A 40 3.09 8.65 -1.24
C ALA A 40 3.85 7.41 -0.70
N PRO A 41 5.15 7.19 -1.01
CA PRO A 41 5.82 5.90 -0.80
C PRO A 41 6.11 5.55 0.66
N ARG A 42 5.94 6.51 1.56
CA ARG A 42 6.13 6.35 3.01
C ARG A 42 4.94 6.92 3.76
N ALA A 43 3.75 6.82 3.16
CA ALA A 43 2.52 7.18 3.83
C ALA A 43 2.33 6.32 5.07
N HIS A 44 2.00 6.96 6.19
CA HIS A 44 1.74 6.30 7.46
C HIS A 44 0.23 6.01 7.60
N HIS A 45 -0.26 4.98 6.90
CA HIS A 45 -1.69 4.63 6.89
C HIS A 45 -2.19 4.19 8.26
N GLU A 46 -1.34 3.62 9.11
CA GLU A 46 -1.65 3.17 10.46
C GLU A 46 -2.18 4.31 11.34
N ARG A 47 -1.73 5.55 11.09
CA ARG A 47 -2.22 6.75 11.79
C ARG A 47 -3.71 7.00 11.58
N ILE A 48 -4.30 6.51 10.48
CA ILE A 48 -5.75 6.58 10.27
C ILE A 48 -6.47 5.69 11.29
N SER A 49 -5.92 4.52 11.63
CA SER A 49 -6.48 3.65 12.66
C SER A 49 -6.39 4.28 14.05
N GLU A 50 -5.23 4.85 14.37
CA GLU A 50 -5.01 5.60 15.61
C GLU A 50 -6.02 6.74 15.78
N ALA A 51 -6.25 7.52 14.71
CA ALA A 51 -7.19 8.63 14.71
C ALA A 51 -8.64 8.23 15.07
N PHE A 52 -9.02 6.97 14.82
CA PHE A 52 -10.33 6.43 15.18
C PHE A 52 -10.31 5.51 16.43
N GLY A 53 -9.19 5.45 17.16
CA GLY A 53 -9.05 4.66 18.39
C GLY A 53 -8.77 3.16 18.18
N GLY A 54 -8.39 2.77 16.97
CA GLY A 54 -7.89 1.43 16.64
C GLY A 54 -6.40 1.29 16.96
N MET A 55 -5.91 0.05 16.93
CA MET A 55 -4.49 -0.24 17.00
C MET A 55 -3.79 0.13 15.70
N ALA A 56 -2.55 0.59 15.80
CA ALA A 56 -1.76 1.08 14.68
C ALA A 56 -0.35 0.51 14.74
N PHE A 57 0.14 -0.03 13.63
CA PHE A 57 1.48 -0.58 13.51
C PHE A 57 2.11 -0.12 12.19
N HIS A 58 3.35 0.38 12.24
CA HIS A 58 4.19 0.61 11.07
C HIS A 58 5.32 -0.41 11.07
N VAL A 59 5.44 -1.21 10.02
CA VAL A 59 6.40 -2.32 9.95
C VAL A 59 7.21 -2.27 8.65
N ARG A 60 8.46 -2.66 8.73
CA ARG A 60 9.45 -2.69 7.63
C ARG A 60 10.07 -4.06 7.41
N THR A 61 9.82 -5.01 8.31
CA THR A 61 10.42 -6.34 8.24
C THR A 61 9.36 -7.44 8.41
N PRO A 62 9.60 -8.66 7.89
CA PRO A 62 8.72 -9.80 8.12
C PRO A 62 8.52 -10.13 9.61
N ASP A 63 9.56 -9.95 10.43
CA ASP A 63 9.48 -10.19 11.86
C ASP A 63 8.58 -9.18 12.57
N GLU A 64 8.71 -7.88 12.24
CA GLU A 64 7.81 -6.85 12.75
C GLU A 64 6.36 -7.10 12.34
N LEU A 65 6.13 -7.51 11.08
CA LEU A 65 4.79 -7.89 10.61
C LEU A 65 4.22 -9.08 11.41
N ARG A 66 5.03 -10.11 11.65
CA ARG A 66 4.63 -11.29 12.43
C ARG A 66 4.25 -10.91 13.86
N GLU A 67 5.02 -10.06 14.52
CA GLU A 67 4.69 -9.56 15.87
C GLU A 67 3.42 -8.70 15.87
N ALA A 68 3.27 -7.79 14.90
CA ALA A 68 2.08 -6.95 14.79
C ALA A 68 0.80 -7.77 14.54
N LEU A 69 0.88 -8.81 13.71
CA LEU A 69 -0.23 -9.73 13.47
C LEU A 69 -0.62 -10.49 14.74
N TRP A 70 0.34 -10.98 15.52
CA TRP A 70 0.05 -11.65 16.78
C TRP A 70 -0.58 -10.71 17.81
N ALA A 71 -0.05 -9.49 17.94
CA ALA A 71 -0.60 -8.47 18.82
C ALA A 71 -2.04 -8.10 18.44
N ALA A 72 -2.31 -7.85 17.16
CA ALA A 72 -3.65 -7.51 16.66
C ALA A 72 -4.63 -8.68 16.84
N HIS A 73 -4.20 -9.91 16.55
CA HIS A 73 -5.00 -11.12 16.73
C HIS A 73 -5.40 -11.33 18.21
N GLY A 74 -4.43 -11.23 19.12
CA GLY A 74 -4.65 -11.40 20.56
C GLY A 74 -5.52 -10.31 21.17
N ALA A 75 -5.41 -9.07 20.70
CA ALA A 75 -6.19 -7.94 21.22
C ALA A 75 -7.67 -7.99 20.83
N ARG A 76 -8.03 -8.70 19.74
CA ARG A 76 -9.43 -8.82 19.24
C ARG A 76 -10.13 -7.47 19.07
N ARG A 77 -9.39 -6.47 18.61
CA ARG A 77 -9.84 -5.09 18.38
C ARG A 77 -9.43 -4.62 16.98
N PRO A 78 -10.04 -3.54 16.46
CA PRO A 78 -9.65 -2.91 15.19
C PRO A 78 -8.15 -2.64 15.14
N ALA A 79 -7.49 -3.04 14.05
CA ALA A 79 -6.07 -2.81 13.84
C ALA A 79 -5.77 -2.48 12.38
N LEU A 80 -4.78 -1.61 12.15
CA LEU A 80 -4.16 -1.39 10.85
C LEU A 80 -2.65 -1.58 10.99
N ILE A 81 -2.09 -2.38 10.08
CA ILE A 81 -0.65 -2.61 9.94
C ILE A 81 -0.25 -2.03 8.57
N ASP A 82 0.53 -0.96 8.59
CA ASP A 82 1.19 -0.43 7.38
C ASP A 82 2.50 -1.16 7.17
N CYS A 83 2.59 -1.95 6.11
CA CYS A 83 3.79 -2.69 5.72
C CYS A 83 4.52 -1.90 4.64
N GLU A 84 5.57 -1.19 5.02
CA GLU A 84 6.46 -0.52 4.07
C GLU A 84 7.17 -1.57 3.21
N LEU A 85 7.00 -1.48 1.90
CA LEU A 85 7.63 -2.36 0.92
C LEU A 85 8.62 -1.58 0.06
N ASP A 86 9.55 -2.30 -0.55
CA ASP A 86 10.35 -1.75 -1.66
C ASP A 86 9.40 -1.29 -2.78
N PRO A 87 9.46 0.00 -3.19
CA PRO A 87 8.61 0.52 -4.26
C PRO A 87 8.74 -0.23 -5.58
N GLY A 88 9.89 -0.88 -5.81
CA GLY A 88 10.17 -1.67 -7.01
C GLY A 88 9.86 -3.16 -6.91
N ALA A 89 9.25 -3.64 -5.82
CA ALA A 89 9.01 -5.08 -5.62
C ALA A 89 7.93 -5.67 -6.55
N GLY A 90 7.03 -4.85 -7.09
CA GLY A 90 5.91 -5.31 -7.93
C GLY A 90 6.22 -5.35 -9.43
N SER A 91 5.33 -6.01 -10.17
CA SER A 91 5.27 -5.97 -11.64
C SER A 91 3.96 -5.36 -12.11
N GLU A 92 3.98 -4.65 -13.24
CA GLU A 92 2.77 -4.08 -13.85
C GLU A 92 1.73 -5.17 -14.08
N SER A 93 0.52 -5.01 -13.54
CA SER A 93 -0.58 -5.99 -13.60
C SER A 93 -0.28 -7.38 -13.00
N GLY A 94 0.81 -7.54 -12.25
CA GLY A 94 1.16 -8.79 -11.57
C GLY A 94 1.32 -9.96 -12.55
N HIS A 95 0.58 -11.05 -12.32
CA HIS A 95 0.59 -12.23 -13.20
C HIS A 95 -0.02 -11.96 -14.59
N LEU A 96 -0.81 -10.89 -14.74
CA LEU A 96 -1.60 -10.60 -15.94
C LEU A 96 -0.96 -9.55 -16.85
N THR A 97 0.32 -9.22 -16.69
CA THR A 97 1.04 -8.24 -17.54
C THR A 97 0.85 -8.50 -19.04
N ASN A 98 0.77 -9.78 -19.44
CA ASN A 98 0.56 -10.18 -20.83
C ASN A 98 -0.78 -9.73 -21.43
N LEU A 99 -1.74 -9.28 -20.60
CA LEU A 99 -3.04 -8.79 -21.01
C LEU A 99 -3.12 -7.25 -21.10
N ASN A 100 -2.04 -6.53 -20.82
CA ASN A 100 -2.04 -5.07 -20.88
C ASN A 100 -2.30 -4.60 -22.33
N PRO A 101 -3.26 -3.68 -22.55
CA PRO A 101 -3.53 -3.16 -23.88
C PRO A 101 -2.31 -2.40 -24.38
N ARG A 102 -1.83 -2.76 -25.58
CA ARG A 102 -0.71 -2.06 -26.23
C ARG A 102 -1.25 -0.96 -27.11
N SER A 103 -0.65 0.23 -27.02
CA SER A 103 -0.96 1.31 -27.95
C SER A 103 -0.72 0.83 -29.39
N THR A 104 -1.70 1.04 -30.26
CA THR A 104 -1.59 0.82 -31.70
C THR A 104 -1.09 2.06 -32.44
N LEU A 105 -0.91 3.18 -31.73
CA LEU A 105 -0.36 4.40 -32.31
C LEU A 105 1.15 4.22 -32.50
N GLN A 106 1.62 4.37 -33.74
CA GLN A 106 3.06 4.45 -34.01
C GLN A 106 3.62 5.73 -33.38
N PRO A 107 4.82 5.68 -32.76
CA PRO A 107 5.50 6.90 -32.36
C PRO A 107 5.70 7.75 -33.61
N GLY A 108 5.18 8.99 -33.59
CA GLY A 108 5.32 9.89 -34.71
C GLY A 108 6.81 10.11 -35.03
N THR A 109 7.22 9.78 -36.25
CA THR A 109 8.54 10.12 -36.75
C THR A 109 8.65 11.65 -36.75
N THR A 110 9.55 12.18 -35.93
CA THR A 110 9.99 13.58 -35.98
C THR A 110 11.40 13.63 -36.53
#